data_AF-A0A3D0DIR1-F1
#
_entry.id   AF-A0A3D0DIR1-F1
#
_cell.length_a   1.000
_cell.length_b   1.000
_cell.length_c   1.000
_cell.angle_alpha   90.00
_cell.angle_beta   90.00
_cell.angle_gamma   90.00
#
_symmetry.space_group_name_H-M   'P 1'
#
loop_
_entity.id
_entity.type
_entity.pdbx_description
1 polymer ?
#
loop_
_entity_poly.entity_id
_entity_poly.type
_entity_poly.pdbx_seq_one_letter_code
_entity_poly.pdbx_strand_id
1 'polypeptide(L)'
;VLTELLAPPFSCLYVLGDVNNSHSFTGLDVTYSVRYFKGGPAPAYTCECPPGSGNFWYTEGDVNGSCSFSGLDVTYMVRYFKGGDPPIPCPACPPSR
;
A
#
# COMPACT_ATOMS: atom_id res chain seq x y z
N VAL A 1 0.30 -24.10 -30.37
CA VAL A 1 1.25 -23.51 -29.40
C VAL A 1 0.39 -23.00 -28.25
N LEU A 2 0.76 -23.39 -27.02
CA LEU A 2 -0.14 -23.49 -25.87
C LEU A 2 -0.95 -22.24 -25.55
N THR A 3 -2.21 -22.50 -25.23
CA THR A 3 -3.21 -21.65 -24.58
C THR A 3 -2.63 -20.73 -23.52
N GLU A 4 -2.99 -19.46 -23.62
CA GLU A 4 -2.87 -18.47 -22.56
C GLU A 4 -3.43 -19.03 -21.24
N LEU A 5 -2.53 -19.41 -20.33
CA LEU A 5 -2.85 -19.44 -18.93
C LEU A 5 -2.78 -17.98 -18.49
N LEU A 6 -3.87 -17.24 -18.66
CA LEU A 6 -4.10 -15.99 -17.96
C LEU A 6 -4.02 -16.32 -16.47
N ALA A 7 -2.83 -16.22 -15.88
CA ALA A 7 -2.71 -16.05 -14.45
C ALA A 7 -3.69 -14.92 -14.12
N PRO A 8 -4.59 -15.08 -13.12
CA PRO A 8 -5.35 -13.93 -12.65
C PRO A 8 -4.32 -12.81 -12.43
N PRO A 9 -4.57 -11.55 -12.87
CA PRO A 9 -3.63 -10.49 -12.54
C PRO A 9 -3.38 -10.62 -11.05
N PHE A 10 -2.13 -10.84 -10.64
CA PHE A 10 -1.78 -11.07 -9.24
C PHE A 10 -2.24 -9.81 -8.48
N SER A 11 -3.48 -9.81 -8.01
CA SER A 11 -4.10 -8.67 -7.39
C SER A 11 -3.51 -8.59 -6.01
N CYS A 12 -2.91 -7.45 -5.69
CA CYS A 12 -2.33 -7.25 -4.38
C CYS A 12 -3.45 -7.37 -3.33
N LEU A 13 -3.25 -8.28 -2.38
CA LEU A 13 -4.20 -8.62 -1.32
C LEU A 13 -3.86 -7.84 -0.06
N TYR A 14 -4.35 -6.61 0.01
CA TYR A 14 -4.08 -5.70 1.10
C TYR A 14 -5.28 -4.80 1.38
N VAL A 15 -5.36 -4.31 2.62
CA VAL A 15 -6.26 -3.23 3.01
C VAL A 15 -5.51 -1.92 2.84
N LEU A 16 -6.06 -0.99 2.08
CA LEU A 16 -5.42 0.30 1.82
C LEU A 16 -5.22 1.09 3.12
N GLY A 17 -3.97 1.45 3.43
CA GLY A 17 -3.55 2.16 4.63
C GLY A 17 -3.18 1.27 5.83
N ASP A 18 -3.40 -0.04 5.80
CA ASP A 18 -3.12 -0.98 6.91
C ASP A 18 -1.64 -1.43 6.95
N VAL A 19 -0.74 -0.47 7.13
CA VAL A 19 0.72 -0.68 7.12
C VAL A 19 1.18 -1.57 8.27
N ASN A 20 0.45 -1.59 9.39
CA ASN A 20 0.81 -2.43 10.54
C ASN A 20 0.18 -3.83 10.51
N ASN A 21 -0.53 -4.19 9.44
CA ASN A 21 -1.17 -5.50 9.23
C ASN A 21 -2.15 -5.89 10.37
N SER A 22 -2.97 -4.93 10.80
CA SER A 22 -4.03 -5.09 11.80
C SER A 22 -5.41 -5.37 11.20
N HIS A 23 -5.51 -5.41 9.87
CA HIS A 23 -6.72 -5.51 9.07
C HIS A 23 -7.62 -4.28 9.15
N SER A 24 -7.09 -3.12 9.55
CA SER A 24 -7.86 -1.88 9.65
C SER A 24 -6.97 -0.66 9.45
N PHE A 25 -7.44 0.33 8.69
CA PHE A 25 -6.72 1.58 8.53
C PHE A 25 -7.09 2.58 9.63
N THR A 26 -6.15 2.82 10.55
CA THR A 26 -6.32 3.67 11.74
C THR A 26 -5.13 4.62 11.94
N GLY A 27 -5.20 5.47 12.98
CA GLY A 27 -4.07 6.32 13.37
C GLY A 27 -2.82 5.53 13.81
N LEU A 28 -2.95 4.23 14.12
CA LEU A 28 -1.81 3.38 14.45
C LEU A 28 -0.93 3.11 13.21
N ASP A 29 -1.49 3.10 12.01
CA ASP A 29 -0.76 2.93 10.76
C ASP A 29 0.11 4.15 10.43
N VAL A 30 -0.38 5.35 10.76
CA VAL A 30 0.42 6.58 10.70
C VAL A 30 1.65 6.45 11.60
N THR A 31 1.43 6.04 12.85
CA THR A 31 2.50 5.88 13.84
C THR A 31 3.49 4.82 13.40
N TYR A 32 3.00 3.69 12.87
CA TYR A 32 3.83 2.62 12.34
C TYR A 32 4.67 3.09 11.14
N SER A 33 4.05 3.81 10.20
CA SER A 33 4.74 4.36 9.02
C SER A 33 5.86 5.31 9.41
N VAL A 34 5.62 6.23 10.36
CA VAL A 34 6.68 7.10 10.91
C VAL A 34 7.79 6.29 11.55
N ARG A 35 7.46 5.26 12.32
CA ARG A 35 8.46 4.38 12.94
C ARG A 35 9.30 3.65 11.89
N TYR A 36 8.68 3.14 10.83
CA TYR A 36 9.35 2.51 9.70
C TYR A 36 10.35 3.46 9.04
N PHE A 37 9.93 4.66 8.64
CA PHE A 37 10.82 5.65 8.01
C PHE A 37 11.94 6.14 8.95
N LYS A 38 11.81 5.95 10.26
CA LYS A 38 12.84 6.22 11.26
C LYS A 38 13.81 5.04 11.50
N GLY A 39 13.75 3.99 10.68
CA GLY A 39 14.60 2.80 10.81
C GLY A 39 14.00 1.70 11.70
N GLY A 40 12.69 1.73 11.93
CA GLY A 40 11.97 0.65 12.57
C GLY A 40 11.78 -0.58 11.66
N PRO A 41 11.05 -1.60 12.14
CA PRO A 41 10.69 -2.75 11.32
C PRO A 41 9.97 -2.36 10.04
N ALA A 42 10.28 -3.06 8.96
CA ALA A 42 9.54 -2.96 7.70
C ALA A 42 8.11 -3.51 7.86
N PRO A 43 7.13 -2.95 7.11
CA PRO A 43 5.81 -3.56 6.99
C PRO A 43 5.91 -5.02 6.53
N ALA A 44 5.00 -5.86 7.01
CA ALA A 44 5.04 -7.31 6.79
C ALA A 44 4.60 -7.71 5.37
N TYR A 45 3.83 -6.86 4.71
CA TYR A 45 3.29 -7.13 3.38
C TYR A 45 4.13 -6.42 2.32
N THR A 46 4.41 -7.09 1.21
CA THR A 46 4.93 -6.46 -0.01
C THR A 46 4.21 -7.06 -1.19
N CYS A 47 4.03 -6.25 -2.23
CA CYS A 47 3.46 -6.71 -3.48
C CYS A 47 4.32 -6.27 -4.67
N GLU A 48 4.37 -7.11 -5.69
CA GLU A 48 4.91 -6.70 -6.99
C GLU A 48 3.93 -5.71 -7.63
N CYS A 49 4.40 -4.50 -7.90
CA CYS A 49 3.56 -3.53 -8.58
C CYS A 49 4.38 -2.52 -9.39
N PRO A 50 4.03 -2.31 -10.68
CA PRO A 50 3.00 -3.04 -11.44
C PRO A 50 3.30 -4.55 -11.58
N PRO A 51 2.29 -5.43 -11.72
CA PRO A 51 2.51 -6.85 -11.93
C PRO A 51 3.40 -7.12 -13.16
N GLY A 52 4.42 -7.96 -13.01
CA GLY A 52 5.40 -8.26 -14.06
C GLY A 52 6.55 -7.24 -14.17
N SER A 53 6.61 -6.23 -13.30
CA SER A 53 7.71 -5.24 -13.30
C SER A 53 8.97 -5.71 -12.56
N GLY A 54 8.88 -6.73 -11.73
CA GLY A 54 9.95 -7.17 -10.81
C GLY A 54 10.17 -6.24 -9.61
N ASN A 55 9.38 -5.16 -9.46
CA ASN A 55 9.49 -4.20 -8.36
C ASN A 55 8.51 -4.55 -7.24
N PHE A 56 9.04 -4.77 -6.04
CA PHE A 56 8.23 -5.05 -4.84
C PHE A 56 8.30 -3.89 -3.86
N TRP A 57 7.15 -3.48 -3.35
CA TRP A 57 7.04 -2.39 -2.38
C TRP A 57 5.83 -2.56 -1.46
N TYR A 58 5.72 -1.66 -0.48
CA TYR A 58 4.65 -1.60 0.51
C TYR A 58 3.41 -0.89 -0.07
N THR A 59 2.67 -1.57 -0.95
CA THR A 59 1.48 -1.01 -1.64
C THR A 59 0.38 -0.57 -0.69
N GLU A 60 0.28 -1.21 0.47
CA GLU A 60 -0.67 -0.86 1.53
C GLU A 60 -0.40 0.53 2.12
N GLY A 61 0.84 1.00 2.06
CA GLY A 61 1.22 2.32 2.53
C GLY A 61 1.02 3.44 1.52
N ASP A 62 0.86 3.14 0.23
CA ASP A 62 0.60 4.14 -0.82
C ASP A 62 -0.86 4.59 -0.78
N VAL A 63 -1.13 5.64 -0.02
CA VAL A 63 -2.47 6.20 0.17
C VAL A 63 -2.69 7.48 -0.62
N ASN A 64 -1.67 7.97 -1.32
CA ASN A 64 -1.77 9.17 -2.16
C ASN A 64 -1.81 8.86 -3.66
N GLY A 65 -1.78 7.57 -4.05
CA GLY A 65 -1.91 7.10 -5.42
C GLY A 65 -0.66 7.34 -6.26
N SER A 66 0.50 7.54 -5.63
CA SER A 66 1.75 7.83 -6.34
C SER A 66 2.41 6.59 -6.93
N CYS A 67 1.93 5.39 -6.58
CA CYS A 67 2.65 4.15 -6.79
C CYS A 67 4.04 4.28 -6.18
N SER A 68 4.10 4.59 -4.88
CA SER A 68 5.31 4.56 -4.06
C SER A 68 4.92 4.71 -2.60
N PHE A 69 5.72 4.19 -1.66
CA PHE A 69 5.52 4.43 -0.23
C PHE A 69 6.60 5.33 0.34
N SER A 70 6.21 6.53 0.79
CA SER A 70 7.11 7.59 1.21
C SER A 70 6.54 8.41 2.39
N GLY A 71 7.29 9.42 2.85
CA GLY A 71 6.79 10.37 3.84
C GLY A 71 5.60 11.22 3.35
N LEU A 72 5.36 11.31 2.04
CA LEU A 72 4.17 11.99 1.50
C LEU A 72 2.90 11.22 1.84
N ASP A 73 2.96 9.90 1.87
CA ASP A 73 1.85 9.04 2.27
C ASP A 73 1.49 9.26 3.73
N VAL A 74 2.49 9.36 4.62
CA VAL A 74 2.28 9.69 6.03
C VAL A 74 1.53 11.03 6.17
N THR A 75 1.93 12.03 5.40
CA THR A 75 1.26 13.35 5.40
C THR A 75 -0.19 13.23 4.91
N TYR A 76 -0.42 12.42 3.88
CA TYR A 76 -1.75 12.15 3.34
C TYR A 76 -2.63 11.40 4.35
N MET A 77 -2.12 10.35 5.01
CA MET A 77 -2.84 9.62 6.07
C MET A 77 -3.28 10.57 7.20
N VAL A 78 -2.39 11.48 7.64
CA VAL A 78 -2.73 12.48 8.66
C VAL A 78 -3.81 13.43 8.17
N ARG A 79 -3.75 13.89 6.91
CA ARG A 79 -4.81 14.72 6.31
C ARG A 79 -6.14 13.99 6.29
N TYR A 80 -6.16 12.72 5.88
CA TYR A 80 -7.36 11.88 5.87
C TYR A 80 -8.01 11.79 7.25
N PHE A 81 -7.24 11.44 8.29
CA PHE A 81 -7.78 11.35 9.67
C PHE A 81 -8.21 12.69 10.26
N LYS A 82 -7.84 13.82 9.64
CA LYS A 82 -8.33 15.17 9.97
C LYS A 82 -9.59 15.58 9.19
N GLY A 83 -10.20 14.65 8.44
CA GLY A 83 -11.41 14.90 7.63
C GLY A 83 -11.11 15.33 6.19
N GLY A 84 -9.92 15.05 5.69
CA GLY A 84 -9.59 15.23 4.27
C GLY A 84 -10.16 14.13 3.37
N ASP A 85 -9.74 14.17 2.10
CA ASP A 85 -10.14 13.19 1.08
C ASP A 85 -9.74 11.76 1.44
N PRO A 86 -10.49 10.75 0.96
CA PRO A 86 -10.17 9.35 1.21
C PRO A 86 -8.82 8.93 0.61
N PRO A 87 -8.21 7.84 1.12
CA PRO A 87 -7.02 7.22 0.55
C PRO A 87 -7.19 6.84 -0.93
N ILE A 88 -6.14 7.05 -1.71
CA ILE A 88 -6.08 6.71 -3.14
C ILE A 88 -5.04 5.60 -3.29
N PRO A 89 -5.42 4.40 -3.77
CA PRO A 89 -4.45 3.35 -4.04
C PRO A 89 -3.69 3.62 -5.35
N CYS A 90 -2.53 2.99 -5.53
CA CYS A 90 -1.88 2.92 -6.83
C CYS A 90 -2.81 2.30 -7.89
N PRO A 91 -3.09 2.99 -9.02
CA PRO A 91 -3.98 2.47 -10.06
C PRO A 91 -3.48 1.19 -10.74
N ALA A 92 -2.17 0.94 -10.73
CA ALA A 92 -1.56 -0.24 -11.34
C ALA A 92 -1.70 -1.51 -10.50
N CYS A 93 -2.03 -1.39 -9.22
CA CYS A 93 -2.20 -2.50 -8.29
C CYS A 93 -3.31 -2.19 -7.28
N PRO A 94 -4.58 -2.19 -7.71
CA PRO A 94 -5.70 -1.90 -6.82
C PRO A 94 -5.80 -2.94 -5.69
N PRO A 95 -6.29 -2.53 -4.50
CA PRO A 95 -6.50 -3.44 -3.38
C PRO A 95 -7.62 -4.44 -3.70
N SER A 96 -7.48 -5.65 -3.17
CA SER A 96 -8.47 -6.73 -3.30
C SER A 96 -9.09 -7.13 -1.95
N ARG A 97 -8.89 -6.34 -0.89
CA ARG A 97 -9.47 -6.49 0.45
C ARG A 97 -9.93 -5.17 1.06
#